data_AF-A0A0R2HLN3-F1
#
_entry.id   AF-A0A0R2HLN3-F1
#
_cell.length_a   1.000
_cell.length_b   1.000
_cell.length_c   1.000
_cell.angle_alpha   90.00
_cell.angle_beta   90.00
_cell.angle_gamma   90.00
#
_symmetry.space_group_name_H-M   'P 1'
#
loop_
_entity.id
_entity.type
_entity.pdbx_description
1 polymer ?
#
loop_
_entity_poly.entity_id
_entity_poly.type
_entity_poly.pdbx_seq_one_letter_code
_entity_poly.pdbx_strand_id
1 'polypeptide(L)'
;MNYYIKEIKYGDDLSRTAGFKARDDVESIFEDMGIKPFPIQSVIEDREKGNAFTKLMAHHKIKVNWAKRLSALHDGDTLFVQFPIVDHSLFLYKVFKSLKKRQVKIVLLVHDLEMLRWSKREDVSLKERKRLKFEEYSILDYADHIIVHNEKMKDYMSDLVDVNKLVVLEIFDYLLSDFNVEDNQKKYSKDGAVIIAGNLRKRKAAYAYDLPENYPFHLYGIEYEGKTNDMISYFGSFPPNDLPYAIEGGYGLVWDGESKDTCTGTYGDYLRINNPHKTSFYLSVGLPVVIWSHAALADFVKAHHCGIVVDSLDDIKSVVDQMSEEDYQDILLHTKEMSQKLTNGYYTRKAIQACL
;
A
#
# COMPACT_ATOMS: atom_id res chain seq x y z
N MET A 1 -15.83 3.16 23.17
CA MET A 1 -14.79 4.15 22.80
C MET A 1 -14.03 3.62 21.58
N ASN A 2 -13.39 4.49 20.79
CA ASN A 2 -12.64 4.04 19.60
C ASN A 2 -11.13 4.06 19.88
N TYR A 3 -10.47 2.94 19.60
CA TYR A 3 -9.04 2.75 19.76
C TYR A 3 -8.42 2.18 18.48
N TYR A 4 -7.15 2.46 18.23
CA TYR A 4 -6.38 1.78 17.19
C TYR A 4 -5.10 1.18 17.77
N ILE A 5 -4.59 0.09 17.19
CA ILE A 5 -3.33 -0.51 17.63
C ILE A 5 -2.15 0.26 17.03
N LYS A 6 -1.26 0.75 17.90
CA LYS A 6 0.03 1.38 17.54
C LYS A 6 1.17 0.43 17.87
N GLU A 7 1.72 -0.26 16.88
CA GLU A 7 2.80 -1.23 17.08
C GLU A 7 4.16 -0.52 17.18
N ILE A 8 4.90 -0.73 18.27
CA ILE A 8 6.19 -0.08 18.52
C ILE A 8 7.29 -1.14 18.48
N LYS A 9 8.15 -1.12 17.45
CA LYS A 9 9.30 -2.04 17.36
C LYS A 9 10.44 -1.63 18.29
N TYR A 10 11.30 -2.59 18.62
CA TYR A 10 12.51 -2.35 19.40
C TYR A 10 13.62 -1.80 18.49
N GLY A 11 14.22 -0.67 18.88
CA GLY A 11 15.56 -0.29 18.43
C GLY A 11 15.74 0.48 17.12
N ASP A 12 14.70 0.86 16.38
CA ASP A 12 14.85 1.75 15.21
C ASP A 12 13.66 2.68 15.05
N ASP A 13 13.97 3.94 14.77
CA ASP A 13 13.05 4.90 14.15
C ASP A 13 12.76 4.38 12.74
N LEU A 14 11.56 3.85 12.52
CA LEU A 14 11.14 3.11 11.32
C LEU A 14 10.97 3.99 10.06
N SER A 15 11.40 5.25 10.14
CA SER A 15 11.10 6.39 9.26
C SER A 15 11.63 6.30 7.82
N ARG A 16 12.14 5.14 7.37
CA ARG A 16 12.90 5.02 6.11
C ARG A 16 12.37 4.05 5.06
N THR A 17 11.21 3.41 5.24
CA THR A 17 10.63 2.58 4.17
C THR A 17 9.22 2.98 3.78
N ALA A 18 8.94 2.96 2.47
CA ALA A 18 7.63 3.32 1.91
C ALA A 18 6.47 2.44 2.45
N GLY A 19 6.76 1.25 2.98
CA GLY A 19 5.76 0.37 3.59
C GLY A 19 5.26 0.85 4.96
N PHE A 20 6.03 1.69 5.68
CA PHE A 20 5.59 2.29 6.94
C PHE A 20 4.77 3.56 6.71
N LYS A 21 5.03 4.33 5.65
CA LYS A 21 4.27 5.56 5.40
C LYS A 21 2.77 5.32 5.31
N ALA A 22 2.33 4.27 4.63
CA ALA A 22 0.91 3.92 4.56
C ALA A 22 0.28 3.73 5.95
N ARG A 23 1.06 3.17 6.89
CA ARG A 23 0.61 2.98 8.26
C ARG A 23 0.63 4.27 9.06
N ASP A 24 1.72 5.02 8.95
CA ASP A 24 1.90 6.30 9.65
C ASP A 24 0.80 7.28 9.25
N ASP A 25 0.45 7.35 7.96
CA ASP A 25 -0.64 8.19 7.45
C ASP A 25 -2.00 7.76 8.01
N VAL A 26 -2.27 6.46 8.08
CA VAL A 26 -3.48 5.92 8.73
C VAL A 26 -3.52 6.23 10.22
N GLU A 27 -2.39 6.13 10.93
CA GLU A 27 -2.30 6.50 12.35
C GLU A 27 -2.58 8.00 12.56
N SER A 28 -2.01 8.87 11.74
CA SER A 28 -2.31 10.31 11.78
C SER A 28 -3.79 10.59 11.53
N ILE A 29 -4.41 9.88 10.57
CA ILE A 29 -5.86 10.01 10.32
C ILE A 29 -6.68 9.53 11.52
N PHE A 30 -6.30 8.42 12.16
CA PHE A 30 -6.95 7.95 13.39
C PHE A 30 -6.87 8.99 14.50
N GLU A 31 -5.69 9.54 14.76
CA GLU A 31 -5.47 10.56 15.80
C GLU A 31 -6.32 11.82 15.51
N ASP A 32 -6.36 12.30 14.27
CA ASP A 32 -7.20 13.42 13.81
C ASP A 32 -8.71 13.14 13.99
N MET A 33 -9.14 11.89 13.83
CA MET A 33 -10.52 11.47 14.07
C MET A 33 -10.84 11.27 15.55
N GLY A 34 -9.89 11.53 16.46
CA GLY A 34 -10.04 11.33 17.91
C GLY A 34 -10.03 9.86 18.34
N ILE A 35 -9.57 8.95 17.47
CA ILE A 35 -9.42 7.52 17.77
C ILE A 35 -8.11 7.35 18.54
N LYS A 36 -8.20 6.73 19.73
CA LYS A 36 -7.09 6.75 20.69
C LYS A 36 -6.06 5.66 20.40
N PRO A 37 -4.74 5.96 20.48
CA PRO A 37 -3.72 4.95 20.29
C PRO A 37 -3.74 3.94 21.44
N PHE A 38 -3.56 2.67 21.09
CA PHE A 38 -3.35 1.56 22.00
C PHE A 38 -1.96 0.97 21.74
N PRO A 39 -0.90 1.49 22.40
CA PRO A 39 0.47 1.12 22.08
C PRO A 39 0.79 -0.31 22.49
N ILE A 40 1.36 -1.08 21.57
CA ILE A 40 1.85 -2.44 21.80
C ILE A 40 3.33 -2.49 21.41
N GLN A 41 4.18 -2.51 22.44
CA GLN A 41 5.62 -2.67 22.24
C GLN A 41 5.96 -4.11 21.88
N SER A 42 6.78 -4.29 20.85
CA SER A 42 7.32 -5.59 20.46
C SER A 42 8.18 -6.16 21.58
N VAL A 43 8.04 -7.46 21.81
CA VAL A 43 8.75 -8.19 22.89
C VAL A 43 9.77 -9.18 22.33
N ILE A 44 10.15 -9.01 21.06
CA ILE A 44 11.05 -9.92 20.35
C ILE A 44 12.15 -9.12 19.66
N GLU A 45 13.40 -9.41 20.02
CA GLU A 45 14.58 -8.78 19.40
C GLU A 45 15.10 -9.58 18.19
N ASP A 46 14.98 -10.92 18.17
CA ASP A 46 15.61 -11.73 17.12
C ASP A 46 14.96 -13.13 16.96
N ARG A 47 13.78 -13.18 16.33
CA ARG A 47 13.00 -14.44 16.19
C ARG A 47 13.60 -15.44 15.21
N GLU A 48 14.34 -14.98 14.22
CA GLU A 48 14.76 -15.80 13.08
C GLU A 48 15.89 -16.76 13.43
N LYS A 49 16.79 -16.35 14.34
CA LYS A 49 17.97 -17.10 14.79
C LYS A 49 17.65 -18.21 15.81
N GLY A 50 16.40 -18.31 16.25
CA GLY A 50 15.97 -19.29 17.26
C GLY A 50 15.61 -20.68 16.72
N ASN A 51 15.82 -21.72 17.53
CA ASN A 51 15.29 -23.07 17.30
C ASN A 51 13.74 -23.11 17.39
N ALA A 52 13.11 -24.25 17.06
CA ALA A 52 11.65 -24.37 17.04
C ALA A 52 10.97 -24.03 18.38
N PHE A 53 11.61 -24.36 19.51
CA PHE A 53 11.10 -24.08 20.85
C PHE A 53 11.11 -22.58 21.18
N THR A 54 12.22 -21.88 20.89
CA THR A 54 12.31 -20.42 21.07
C THR A 54 11.33 -19.67 20.18
N LYS A 55 11.12 -20.14 18.95
CA LYS A 55 10.07 -19.61 18.04
C LYS A 55 8.68 -19.77 18.64
N LEU A 56 8.35 -20.94 19.20
CA LEU A 56 7.06 -21.17 19.87
C LEU A 56 6.88 -20.31 21.13
N MET A 57 7.92 -20.15 21.94
CA MET A 57 7.89 -19.25 23.10
C MET A 57 7.68 -17.79 22.68
N ALA A 58 8.26 -17.35 21.56
CA ALA A 58 8.04 -16.01 21.03
C ALA A 58 6.54 -15.78 20.70
N HIS A 59 5.88 -16.74 20.04
CA HIS A 59 4.43 -16.67 19.80
C HIS A 59 3.63 -16.53 21.11
N HIS A 60 4.01 -17.27 22.15
CA HIS A 60 3.37 -17.20 23.45
C HIS A 60 3.60 -15.84 24.13
N LYS A 61 4.83 -15.31 24.09
CA LYS A 61 5.16 -13.99 24.62
C LYS A 61 4.35 -12.88 23.93
N ILE A 62 4.26 -12.90 22.59
CA ILE A 62 3.40 -11.96 21.83
C ILE A 62 1.96 -12.05 22.34
N LYS A 63 1.40 -13.27 22.39
CA LYS A 63 0.01 -13.48 22.84
C LYS A 63 -0.23 -12.93 24.24
N VAL A 64 0.67 -13.19 25.20
CA VAL A 64 0.54 -12.72 26.59
C VAL A 64 0.65 -11.20 26.67
N ASN A 65 1.59 -10.59 25.94
CA ASN A 65 1.73 -9.14 25.87
C ASN A 65 0.46 -8.48 25.33
N TRP A 66 -0.02 -8.95 24.17
CA TRP A 66 -1.26 -8.47 23.56
C TRP A 66 -2.48 -8.66 24.46
N ALA A 67 -2.64 -9.84 25.07
CA ALA A 67 -3.75 -10.11 25.97
C ALA A 67 -3.71 -9.22 27.22
N LYS A 68 -2.54 -8.99 27.80
CA LYS A 68 -2.35 -8.09 28.95
C LYS A 68 -2.69 -6.65 28.58
N ARG A 69 -2.15 -6.16 27.46
CA ARG A 69 -2.39 -4.79 26.99
C ARG A 69 -3.87 -4.56 26.69
N LEU A 70 -4.48 -5.43 25.91
CA LEU A 70 -5.89 -5.32 25.49
C LEU A 70 -6.89 -5.79 26.56
N SER A 71 -6.45 -6.05 27.79
CA SER A 71 -7.33 -6.41 28.91
C SER A 71 -8.23 -5.25 29.35
N ALA A 72 -7.79 -4.01 29.12
CA ALA A 72 -8.54 -2.80 29.47
C ALA A 72 -9.76 -2.51 28.57
N LEU A 73 -9.84 -3.13 27.39
CA LEU A 73 -10.99 -2.98 26.49
C LEU A 73 -12.22 -3.72 27.02
N HIS A 74 -13.38 -3.10 26.89
CA HIS A 74 -14.66 -3.61 27.38
C HIS A 74 -15.75 -3.59 26.30
N ASP A 75 -16.94 -4.05 26.68
CA ASP A 75 -18.12 -4.02 25.81
C ASP A 75 -18.40 -2.62 25.26
N GLY A 76 -18.76 -2.53 23.98
CA GLY A 76 -19.00 -1.27 23.27
C GLY A 76 -17.74 -0.50 22.83
N ASP A 77 -16.54 -1.03 23.06
CA ASP A 77 -15.32 -0.48 22.45
C ASP A 77 -15.11 -0.97 21.03
N THR A 78 -14.57 -0.10 20.17
CA THR A 78 -14.13 -0.43 18.81
C THR A 78 -12.60 -0.40 18.76
N LEU A 79 -12.01 -1.46 18.24
CA LEU A 79 -10.57 -1.61 18.03
C LEU A 79 -10.26 -1.70 16.55
N PHE A 80 -9.58 -0.68 16.02
CA PHE A 80 -9.00 -0.66 14.68
C PHE A 80 -7.62 -1.32 14.69
N VAL A 81 -7.37 -2.20 13.73
CA VAL A 81 -6.11 -2.93 13.60
C VAL A 81 -5.60 -2.82 12.18
N GLN A 82 -4.43 -2.20 12.02
CA GLN A 82 -3.70 -2.21 10.76
C GLN A 82 -3.16 -3.62 10.49
N PHE A 83 -3.51 -4.18 9.34
CA PHE A 83 -3.29 -5.58 8.98
C PHE A 83 -2.36 -5.69 7.75
N PRO A 84 -1.38 -6.62 7.75
CA PRO A 84 -1.16 -7.68 8.73
C PRO A 84 -0.45 -7.16 9.99
N ILE A 85 -0.67 -7.79 11.14
CA ILE A 85 0.00 -7.40 12.38
C ILE A 85 1.52 -7.60 12.24
N VAL A 86 2.32 -6.59 12.58
CA VAL A 86 3.78 -6.61 12.42
C VAL A 86 4.43 -7.74 13.21
N ASP A 87 4.04 -7.90 14.48
CA ASP A 87 4.48 -9.02 15.32
C ASP A 87 3.61 -10.26 15.09
N HIS A 88 3.68 -10.85 13.88
CA HIS A 88 2.88 -12.01 13.48
C HIS A 88 2.91 -13.14 14.52
N SER A 89 1.76 -13.74 14.85
CA SER A 89 1.75 -14.91 15.72
C SER A 89 0.55 -15.83 15.53
N LEU A 90 0.86 -17.12 15.41
CA LEU A 90 -0.05 -18.27 15.52
C LEU A 90 -1.04 -18.25 16.68
N PHE A 91 -0.80 -17.45 17.74
CA PHE A 91 -1.68 -17.40 18.91
C PHE A 91 -2.47 -16.11 19.04
N LEU A 92 -2.28 -15.12 18.15
CA LEU A 92 -3.01 -13.85 18.22
C LEU A 92 -4.50 -14.04 18.02
N TYR A 93 -4.95 -14.98 17.18
CA TYR A 93 -6.38 -15.29 17.04
C TYR A 93 -7.08 -15.58 18.38
N LYS A 94 -6.37 -16.12 19.39
CA LYS A 94 -6.94 -16.35 20.72
C LYS A 94 -7.22 -15.04 21.46
N VAL A 95 -6.42 -14.00 21.23
CA VAL A 95 -6.63 -12.65 21.76
C VAL A 95 -7.85 -12.02 21.10
N PHE A 96 -7.95 -12.08 19.77
CA PHE A 96 -9.09 -11.58 19.00
C PHE A 96 -10.39 -12.31 19.38
N LYS A 97 -10.35 -13.64 19.52
CA LYS A 97 -11.46 -14.43 20.06
C LYS A 97 -11.91 -13.96 21.45
N SER A 98 -10.96 -13.61 22.32
CA SER A 98 -11.27 -13.12 23.67
C SER A 98 -11.90 -11.72 23.64
N LEU A 99 -11.43 -10.84 22.75
CA LEU A 99 -12.03 -9.52 22.51
C LEU A 99 -13.46 -9.64 22.01
N LYS A 100 -13.71 -10.51 21.04
CA LYS A 100 -15.08 -10.78 20.54
C LYS A 100 -16.02 -11.34 21.60
N LYS A 101 -15.53 -12.23 22.47
CA LYS A 101 -16.33 -12.70 23.63
C LYS A 101 -16.67 -11.59 24.62
N ARG A 102 -15.86 -10.55 24.70
CA ARG A 102 -16.10 -9.34 25.51
C ARG A 102 -16.88 -8.26 24.76
N GLN A 103 -17.43 -8.59 23.58
CA GLN A 103 -18.23 -7.68 22.75
C GLN A 103 -17.47 -6.41 22.30
N VAL A 104 -16.14 -6.51 22.18
CA VAL A 104 -15.34 -5.48 21.51
C VAL A 104 -15.55 -5.61 20.01
N LYS A 105 -15.90 -4.51 19.34
CA LYS A 105 -15.99 -4.42 17.88
C LYS A 105 -14.58 -4.37 17.29
N ILE A 106 -14.27 -5.19 16.29
CA ILE A 106 -12.94 -5.28 15.69
C ILE A 106 -13.03 -4.88 14.23
N VAL A 107 -12.26 -3.87 13.83
CA VAL A 107 -12.15 -3.42 12.44
C VAL A 107 -10.72 -3.66 11.97
N LEU A 108 -10.54 -4.45 10.92
CA LEU A 108 -9.23 -4.65 10.29
C LEU A 108 -9.09 -3.69 9.11
N LEU A 109 -7.95 -3.01 8.98
CA LEU A 109 -7.57 -2.25 7.79
C LEU A 109 -6.42 -2.96 7.09
N VAL A 110 -6.71 -3.55 5.93
CA VAL A 110 -5.74 -4.31 5.16
C VAL A 110 -4.80 -3.35 4.42
N HIS A 111 -3.50 -3.43 4.69
CA HIS A 111 -2.41 -2.81 3.92
C HIS A 111 -1.82 -3.77 2.90
N ASP A 112 -1.75 -5.04 3.27
CA ASP A 112 -1.28 -6.13 2.43
C ASP A 112 -1.89 -7.44 2.91
N LEU A 113 -2.00 -8.42 2.01
CA LEU A 113 -2.34 -9.80 2.36
C LEU A 113 -1.23 -10.71 1.88
N GLU A 114 -0.36 -11.10 2.80
CA GLU A 114 0.82 -11.88 2.43
C GLU A 114 0.43 -13.29 1.97
N MET A 115 -0.72 -13.81 2.41
CA MET A 115 -1.34 -15.02 1.83
C MET A 115 -1.54 -14.93 0.30
N LEU A 116 -1.76 -13.73 -0.24
CA LEU A 116 -1.99 -13.50 -1.67
C LEU A 116 -0.66 -13.36 -2.40
N ARG A 117 0.26 -12.57 -1.83
CA ARG A 117 1.61 -12.36 -2.37
C ARG A 117 2.43 -13.65 -2.39
N TRP A 118 2.35 -14.49 -1.37
CA TRP A 118 3.24 -15.65 -1.24
C TRP A 118 2.67 -16.95 -1.81
N SER A 119 1.41 -16.96 -2.24
CA SER A 119 0.81 -18.12 -2.90
C SER A 119 1.68 -18.61 -4.08
N LYS A 120 2.38 -17.70 -4.77
CA LYS A 120 3.21 -17.95 -5.96
C LYS A 120 4.73 -17.79 -5.77
N ARG A 121 5.23 -17.46 -4.56
CA ARG A 121 6.67 -17.22 -4.32
C ARG A 121 7.47 -18.51 -4.10
N GLU A 122 8.24 -18.94 -5.10
CA GLU A 122 9.08 -20.16 -5.05
C GLU A 122 10.14 -20.16 -3.94
N ASP A 123 10.55 -18.99 -3.44
CA ASP A 123 11.57 -18.82 -2.39
C ASP A 123 11.04 -19.06 -0.95
N VAL A 124 9.75 -19.34 -0.78
CA VAL A 124 9.13 -19.59 0.54
C VAL A 124 8.68 -21.05 0.68
N SER A 125 9.10 -21.71 1.76
CA SER A 125 8.76 -23.12 2.00
C SER A 125 7.24 -23.33 2.16
N LEU A 126 6.73 -24.49 1.74
CA LEU A 126 5.30 -24.85 1.89
C LEU A 126 4.81 -24.73 3.33
N LYS A 127 5.68 -25.02 4.30
CA LYS A 127 5.38 -24.91 5.73
C LYS A 127 5.17 -23.47 6.16
N GLU A 128 6.00 -22.55 5.68
CA GLU A 128 5.87 -21.12 5.97
C GLU A 128 4.62 -20.53 5.32
N ARG A 129 4.33 -20.89 4.05
CA ARG A 129 3.09 -20.46 3.37
C ARG A 129 1.84 -20.89 4.15
N LYS A 130 1.77 -22.16 4.57
CA LYS A 130 0.64 -22.66 5.38
C LYS A 130 0.54 -21.97 6.74
N ARG A 131 1.67 -21.69 7.39
CA ARG A 131 1.72 -20.97 8.67
C ARG A 131 1.14 -19.57 8.51
N LEU A 132 1.64 -18.81 7.55
CA LEU A 132 1.27 -17.41 7.34
C LEU A 132 -0.20 -17.29 6.91
N LYS A 133 -0.63 -18.20 6.02
CA LYS A 133 -2.05 -18.37 5.70
C LYS A 133 -2.87 -18.58 6.98
N PHE A 134 -2.51 -19.53 7.84
CA PHE A 134 -3.25 -19.74 9.09
C PHE A 134 -3.21 -18.50 10.01
N GLU A 135 -2.07 -17.84 10.17
CA GLU A 135 -1.93 -16.65 11.02
C GLU A 135 -2.87 -15.53 10.59
N GLU A 136 -2.93 -15.24 9.29
CA GLU A 136 -3.78 -14.18 8.78
C GLU A 136 -5.27 -14.58 8.79
N TYR A 137 -5.60 -15.74 8.20
CA TYR A 137 -7.00 -16.21 8.13
C TYR A 137 -7.64 -16.36 9.50
N SER A 138 -6.90 -16.88 10.48
CA SER A 138 -7.45 -17.12 11.81
C SER A 138 -7.89 -15.84 12.53
N ILE A 139 -7.45 -14.66 12.08
CA ILE A 139 -7.86 -13.36 12.65
C ILE A 139 -9.07 -12.80 11.90
N LEU A 140 -9.19 -13.01 10.58
CA LEU A 140 -10.26 -12.48 9.75
C LEU A 140 -11.66 -12.87 10.26
N ASP A 141 -11.83 -14.11 10.73
CA ASP A 141 -13.11 -14.61 11.26
C ASP A 141 -13.63 -13.80 12.46
N TYR A 142 -12.71 -13.21 13.23
CA TYR A 142 -13.04 -12.42 14.42
C TYR A 142 -13.26 -10.94 14.12
N ALA A 143 -13.09 -10.48 12.89
CA ALA A 143 -13.40 -9.11 12.51
C ALA A 143 -14.92 -8.90 12.37
N ASP A 144 -15.40 -7.72 12.78
CA ASP A 144 -16.74 -7.21 12.48
C ASP A 144 -16.75 -6.54 11.11
N HIS A 145 -15.73 -5.75 10.82
CA HIS A 145 -15.49 -5.16 9.50
C HIS A 145 -14.04 -5.36 9.07
N ILE A 146 -13.84 -5.48 7.77
CA ILE A 146 -12.53 -5.59 7.13
C ILE A 146 -12.51 -4.57 5.99
N ILE A 147 -11.74 -3.51 6.17
CA ILE A 147 -11.47 -2.52 5.14
C ILE A 147 -10.43 -3.12 4.19
N VAL A 148 -10.86 -3.34 2.94
CA VAL A 148 -10.08 -3.94 1.85
C VAL A 148 -9.78 -2.89 0.79
N HIS A 149 -8.76 -3.16 -0.04
CA HIS A 149 -8.23 -2.17 -0.98
C HIS A 149 -9.28 -1.62 -1.96
N ASN A 150 -9.90 -2.48 -2.76
CA ASN A 150 -10.79 -2.12 -3.86
C ASN A 150 -11.83 -3.23 -4.07
N GLU A 151 -12.76 -3.02 -5.01
CA GLU A 151 -13.80 -4.03 -5.33
C GLU A 151 -13.19 -5.36 -5.81
N LYS A 152 -12.05 -5.38 -6.51
CA LYS A 152 -11.39 -6.64 -6.91
C LYS A 152 -10.90 -7.46 -5.71
N MET A 153 -10.34 -6.79 -4.69
CA MET A 153 -9.97 -7.47 -3.44
C MET A 153 -11.20 -7.92 -2.67
N LYS A 154 -12.27 -7.13 -2.66
CA LYS A 154 -13.54 -7.51 -2.01
C LYS A 154 -14.15 -8.75 -2.64
N ASP A 155 -14.22 -8.80 -3.97
CA ASP A 155 -14.68 -9.97 -4.72
C ASP A 155 -13.84 -11.20 -4.36
N TYR A 156 -12.52 -11.08 -4.35
CA TYR A 156 -11.62 -12.16 -3.97
C TYR A 156 -11.84 -12.63 -2.51
N MET A 157 -12.08 -11.70 -1.59
CA MET A 157 -12.28 -12.02 -0.17
C MET A 157 -13.69 -12.54 0.14
N SER A 158 -14.66 -12.36 -0.75
CA SER A 158 -16.04 -12.82 -0.54
C SER A 158 -16.17 -14.34 -0.42
N ASP A 159 -15.23 -15.10 -0.99
CA ASP A 159 -15.14 -16.56 -0.83
C ASP A 159 -14.52 -16.97 0.52
N LEU A 160 -13.91 -16.04 1.25
CA LEU A 160 -13.10 -16.29 2.44
C LEU A 160 -13.78 -15.82 3.73
N VAL A 161 -14.55 -14.73 3.64
CA VAL A 161 -15.27 -14.11 4.75
C VAL A 161 -16.63 -13.61 4.27
N ASP A 162 -17.55 -13.41 5.22
CA ASP A 162 -18.85 -12.81 4.91
C ASP A 162 -18.69 -11.45 4.23
N VAL A 163 -19.22 -11.32 3.01
CA VAL A 163 -19.16 -10.12 2.18
C VAL A 163 -19.70 -8.88 2.88
N ASN A 164 -20.66 -9.04 3.81
CA ASN A 164 -21.23 -7.91 4.56
C ASN A 164 -20.23 -7.29 5.55
N LYS A 165 -19.13 -7.98 5.86
CA LYS A 165 -18.04 -7.44 6.67
C LYS A 165 -17.07 -6.58 5.86
N LEU A 166 -17.09 -6.70 4.53
CA LEU A 166 -16.09 -6.08 3.66
C LEU A 166 -16.46 -4.65 3.32
N VAL A 167 -15.56 -3.71 3.62
CA VAL A 167 -15.69 -2.28 3.29
C VAL A 167 -14.57 -1.92 2.33
N VAL A 168 -14.90 -1.26 1.21
CA VAL A 168 -13.90 -0.87 0.22
C VAL A 168 -13.27 0.46 0.59
N LEU A 169 -11.94 0.51 0.60
CA LEU A 169 -11.14 1.73 0.79
C LEU A 169 -11.11 2.60 -0.46
N GLU A 170 -11.18 1.99 -1.65
CA GLU A 170 -11.01 2.57 -2.99
C GLU A 170 -9.55 2.84 -3.33
N ILE A 171 -8.87 3.72 -2.58
CA ILE A 171 -7.45 4.04 -2.76
C ILE A 171 -6.84 4.43 -1.40
N PHE A 172 -5.55 4.15 -1.18
CA PHE A 172 -4.86 4.65 0.01
C PHE A 172 -4.74 6.17 -0.04
N ASP A 173 -4.91 6.84 1.08
CA ASP A 173 -4.49 8.23 1.22
C ASP A 173 -2.96 8.32 1.30
N TYR A 174 -2.41 9.50 1.01
CA TYR A 174 -0.99 9.79 1.14
C TYR A 174 -0.86 11.22 1.65
N LEU A 175 -0.65 11.35 2.96
CA LEU A 175 -0.66 12.65 3.63
C LEU A 175 0.60 13.44 3.27
N LEU A 176 0.40 14.72 2.98
CA LEU A 176 1.43 15.71 2.73
C LEU A 176 1.06 17.01 3.45
N SER A 177 1.90 17.44 4.40
CA SER A 177 1.77 18.74 5.06
C SER A 177 2.40 19.83 4.20
N ASP A 178 1.72 20.97 4.07
CA ASP A 178 2.23 22.19 3.43
C ASP A 178 2.70 22.03 1.97
N PHE A 179 2.19 21.01 1.27
CA PHE A 179 2.57 20.74 -0.11
C PHE A 179 1.71 21.54 -1.09
N ASN A 180 2.35 22.41 -1.88
CA ASN A 180 1.67 23.15 -2.94
C ASN A 180 1.66 22.35 -4.25
N VAL A 181 0.53 21.70 -4.52
CA VAL A 181 0.30 20.92 -5.75
C VAL A 181 0.41 21.79 -7.01
N GLU A 182 -0.05 23.04 -6.96
CA GLU A 182 -0.02 23.93 -8.13
C GLU A 182 1.42 24.27 -8.54
N ASP A 183 2.31 24.44 -7.57
CA ASP A 183 3.72 24.72 -7.85
C ASP A 183 4.41 23.50 -8.45
N ASN A 184 4.03 22.28 -8.04
CA ASN A 184 4.62 21.08 -8.60
C ASN A 184 4.10 20.79 -10.02
N GLN A 185 2.81 21.05 -10.29
CA GLN A 185 2.23 20.84 -11.63
C GLN A 185 2.86 21.74 -12.70
N LYS A 186 3.47 22.87 -12.34
CA LYS A 186 4.26 23.70 -13.29
C LYS A 186 5.48 22.98 -13.86
N LYS A 187 5.95 21.92 -13.21
CA LYS A 187 7.07 21.08 -13.66
C LYS A 187 6.60 19.94 -14.58
N TYR A 188 5.29 19.77 -14.75
CA TYR A 188 4.73 18.67 -15.51
C TYR A 188 4.33 19.11 -16.91
N SER A 189 4.57 18.22 -17.87
CA SER A 189 4.24 18.46 -19.27
C SER A 189 3.76 17.16 -19.91
N LYS A 190 2.88 17.30 -20.91
CA LYS A 190 2.30 16.17 -21.62
C LYS A 190 3.36 15.23 -22.20
N ASP A 191 4.45 15.80 -22.74
CA ASP A 191 5.57 15.07 -23.33
C ASP A 191 6.71 14.79 -22.33
N GLY A 192 6.48 15.07 -21.04
CA GLY A 192 7.46 14.88 -19.97
C GLY A 192 7.71 13.39 -19.67
N ALA A 193 8.87 13.12 -19.05
CA ALA A 193 9.29 11.76 -18.72
C ALA A 193 8.30 10.99 -17.84
N VAL A 194 8.21 9.68 -18.03
CA VAL A 194 7.52 8.78 -17.12
C VAL A 194 8.41 8.49 -15.90
N ILE A 195 7.89 8.76 -14.71
CA ILE A 195 8.60 8.64 -13.44
C ILE A 195 8.44 7.24 -12.86
N ILE A 196 9.57 6.59 -12.56
CA ILE A 196 9.62 5.32 -11.85
C ILE A 196 10.28 5.55 -10.50
N ALA A 197 9.46 5.61 -9.44
CA ALA A 197 9.92 5.75 -8.06
C ALA A 197 9.90 4.40 -7.31
N GLY A 198 10.96 4.06 -6.59
CA GLY A 198 10.95 2.95 -5.62
C GLY A 198 12.26 2.18 -5.46
N ASN A 199 12.16 0.90 -5.12
CA ASN A 199 13.31 0.00 -5.08
C ASN A 199 13.48 -0.61 -6.48
N LEU A 200 14.59 -0.26 -7.13
CA LEU A 200 14.88 -0.57 -8.53
C LEU A 200 15.80 -1.80 -8.68
N ARG A 201 15.99 -2.59 -7.61
CA ARG A 201 16.70 -3.88 -7.69
C ARG A 201 16.09 -4.73 -8.80
N LYS A 202 16.91 -5.31 -9.66
CA LYS A 202 16.49 -6.15 -10.80
C LYS A 202 15.46 -7.24 -10.45
N ARG A 203 15.59 -7.88 -9.28
CA ARG A 203 14.64 -8.92 -8.83
C ARG A 203 13.22 -8.36 -8.54
N LYS A 204 13.10 -7.06 -8.28
CA LYS A 204 11.84 -6.40 -7.93
C LYS A 204 11.25 -5.63 -9.13
N ALA A 205 12.09 -4.93 -9.88
CA ALA A 205 11.68 -4.07 -10.99
C ALA A 205 12.35 -4.51 -12.30
N ALA A 206 12.19 -5.79 -12.67
CA ALA A 206 12.85 -6.36 -13.85
C ALA A 206 12.51 -5.59 -15.14
N TYR A 207 11.25 -5.16 -15.28
CA TYR A 207 10.79 -4.31 -16.39
C TYR A 207 11.62 -3.03 -16.57
N ALA A 208 12.15 -2.44 -15.48
CA ALA A 208 12.91 -1.20 -15.53
C ALA A 208 14.30 -1.37 -16.19
N TYR A 209 14.74 -2.61 -16.44
CA TYR A 209 16.00 -2.92 -17.11
C TYR A 209 15.84 -3.13 -18.63
N ASP A 210 14.60 -3.08 -19.13
CA ASP A 210 14.25 -3.23 -20.54
C ASP A 210 13.13 -2.25 -20.90
N LEU A 211 13.30 -0.97 -20.52
CA LEU A 211 12.35 0.09 -20.83
C LEU A 211 12.41 0.43 -22.33
N PRO A 212 11.29 0.79 -22.96
CA PRO A 212 11.29 1.19 -24.35
C PRO A 212 11.98 2.55 -24.51
N GLU A 213 12.83 2.69 -25.54
CA GLU A 213 13.56 3.93 -25.85
C GLU A 213 12.77 4.89 -26.76
N ASN A 214 11.45 4.68 -26.90
CA ASN A 214 10.56 5.54 -27.70
C ASN A 214 9.90 6.66 -26.88
N TYR A 215 10.12 6.68 -25.56
CA TYR A 215 9.58 7.66 -24.63
C TYR A 215 10.56 7.89 -23.46
N PRO A 216 10.69 9.11 -22.91
CA PRO A 216 11.62 9.37 -21.81
C PRO A 216 11.16 8.79 -20.47
N PHE A 217 12.08 8.25 -19.69
CA PHE A 217 11.89 7.70 -18.34
C PHE A 217 12.89 8.29 -17.35
N HIS A 218 12.38 8.71 -16.18
CA HIS A 218 13.19 9.16 -15.06
C HIS A 218 13.04 8.20 -13.87
N LEU A 219 14.16 7.67 -13.41
CA LEU A 219 14.23 6.64 -12.38
C LEU A 219 14.72 7.26 -11.06
N TYR A 220 13.93 7.11 -10.00
CA TYR A 220 14.21 7.59 -8.66
C TYR A 220 14.14 6.42 -7.69
N GLY A 221 15.24 6.08 -7.03
CA GLY A 221 15.23 4.89 -6.21
C GLY A 221 16.59 4.40 -5.77
N ILE A 222 16.56 3.34 -4.98
CA ILE A 222 17.76 2.61 -4.56
C ILE A 222 18.04 1.48 -5.56
N GLU A 223 19.33 1.20 -5.75
CA GLU A 223 19.83 -0.03 -6.36
C GLU A 223 19.40 -0.28 -7.82
N TYR A 224 19.33 0.80 -8.60
CA TYR A 224 19.33 0.67 -10.05
C TYR A 224 20.77 0.44 -10.55
N GLU A 225 20.93 -0.62 -11.34
CA GLU A 225 22.21 -1.02 -11.96
C GLU A 225 22.04 -1.23 -13.48
N GLY A 226 20.93 -0.75 -14.03
CA GLY A 226 20.62 -0.86 -15.45
C GLY A 226 21.35 0.18 -16.29
N LYS A 227 21.03 0.20 -17.59
CA LYS A 227 21.61 1.19 -18.51
C LYS A 227 20.92 2.54 -18.35
N THR A 228 21.69 3.60 -18.59
CA THR A 228 21.17 4.95 -18.79
C THR A 228 21.55 5.43 -20.20
N ASN A 229 20.72 6.26 -20.80
CA ASN A 229 20.90 6.83 -22.13
C ASN A 229 20.05 8.12 -22.23
N ASP A 230 19.92 8.68 -23.43
CA ASP A 230 19.15 9.93 -23.65
C ASP A 230 17.65 9.80 -23.30
N MET A 231 17.11 8.57 -23.27
CA MET A 231 15.71 8.29 -22.93
C MET A 231 15.53 7.75 -21.51
N ILE A 232 16.60 7.31 -20.84
CA ILE A 232 16.53 6.65 -19.53
C ILE A 232 17.55 7.31 -18.61
N SER A 233 17.05 8.13 -17.67
CA SER A 233 17.88 8.85 -16.71
C SER A 233 17.64 8.35 -15.28
N TYR A 234 18.72 8.08 -14.55
CA TYR A 234 18.67 7.65 -13.15
C TYR A 234 19.17 8.75 -12.22
N PHE A 235 18.31 9.19 -11.30
CA PHE A 235 18.55 10.33 -10.39
C PHE A 235 18.95 9.92 -8.98
N GLY A 236 19.14 8.62 -8.72
CA GLY A 236 19.43 8.11 -7.38
C GLY A 236 18.22 8.09 -6.45
N SER A 237 18.48 7.94 -5.15
CA SER A 237 17.43 7.83 -4.12
C SER A 237 17.25 9.13 -3.34
N PHE A 238 15.99 9.52 -3.12
CA PHE A 238 15.62 10.69 -2.31
C PHE A 238 14.92 10.23 -1.02
N PRO A 239 15.06 10.98 0.09
CA PRO A 239 14.21 10.80 1.26
C PRO A 239 12.71 10.95 0.90
N PRO A 240 11.79 10.25 1.58
CA PRO A 240 10.36 10.30 1.27
C PRO A 240 9.74 11.72 1.28
N ASN A 241 10.26 12.61 2.14
CA ASN A 241 9.78 13.99 2.23
C ASN A 241 10.34 14.89 1.12
N ASP A 242 11.47 14.52 0.52
CA ASP A 242 12.15 15.32 -0.51
C ASP A 242 11.74 14.90 -1.92
N LEU A 243 11.44 13.60 -2.10
CA LEU A 243 11.03 13.04 -3.39
C LEU A 243 9.85 13.79 -4.06
N PRO A 244 8.78 14.19 -3.34
CA PRO A 244 7.71 15.02 -3.92
C PRO A 244 8.18 16.27 -4.66
N TYR A 245 9.27 16.89 -4.20
CA TYR A 245 9.79 18.14 -4.75
C TYR A 245 10.83 17.93 -5.86
N ALA A 246 11.44 16.74 -5.93
CA ALA A 246 12.52 16.41 -6.85
C ALA A 246 12.04 15.79 -8.19
N ILE A 247 10.80 15.30 -8.25
CA ILE A 247 10.27 14.68 -9.45
C ILE A 247 9.90 15.71 -10.51
N GLU A 248 10.32 15.45 -11.75
CA GLU A 248 10.02 16.26 -12.93
C GLU A 248 9.73 15.32 -14.10
N GLY A 249 8.61 15.52 -14.79
CA GLY A 249 8.17 14.69 -15.91
C GLY A 249 6.67 14.83 -16.18
N GLY A 250 6.08 13.89 -16.92
CA GLY A 250 4.68 13.97 -17.33
C GLY A 250 3.74 13.07 -16.56
N TYR A 251 4.25 11.90 -16.12
CA TYR A 251 3.41 10.85 -15.54
C TYR A 251 4.15 10.00 -14.51
N GLY A 252 3.44 9.46 -13.53
CA GLY A 252 3.95 8.47 -12.59
C GLY A 252 3.59 7.03 -13.01
N LEU A 253 4.58 6.14 -13.11
CA LEU A 253 4.34 4.75 -13.55
C LEU A 253 3.86 3.82 -12.44
N VAL A 254 2.68 3.24 -12.63
CA VAL A 254 2.13 2.15 -11.82
C VAL A 254 2.26 0.84 -12.58
N TRP A 255 3.40 0.18 -12.40
CA TRP A 255 3.78 -1.05 -13.08
C TRP A 255 4.58 -1.97 -12.16
N ASP A 256 4.23 -3.25 -12.15
CA ASP A 256 4.94 -4.31 -11.42
C ASP A 256 4.90 -5.58 -12.28
N GLY A 257 6.02 -5.94 -12.91
CA GLY A 257 6.06 -7.04 -13.86
C GLY A 257 7.48 -7.52 -14.16
N GLU A 258 7.58 -8.67 -14.82
CA GLU A 258 8.86 -9.21 -15.26
C GLU A 258 9.36 -8.59 -16.58
N SER A 259 8.47 -7.98 -17.38
CA SER A 259 8.80 -7.28 -18.62
C SER A 259 8.02 -5.98 -18.80
N LYS A 260 8.37 -5.23 -19.84
CA LYS A 260 7.67 -4.01 -20.28
C LYS A 260 6.34 -4.28 -20.99
N ASP A 261 6.11 -5.51 -21.47
CA ASP A 261 4.93 -5.86 -22.26
C ASP A 261 3.69 -6.11 -21.39
N THR A 262 3.89 -6.56 -20.14
CA THR A 262 2.80 -6.91 -19.24
C THR A 262 3.25 -7.01 -17.78
N CYS A 263 2.28 -6.95 -16.85
CA CYS A 263 2.51 -7.18 -15.43
C CYS A 263 2.24 -8.64 -15.05
N THR A 264 3.29 -9.45 -15.05
CA THR A 264 3.27 -10.87 -14.64
C THR A 264 4.11 -11.13 -13.39
N GLY A 265 4.13 -12.39 -12.95
CA GLY A 265 4.85 -12.81 -11.75
C GLY A 265 4.13 -12.40 -10.47
N THR A 266 4.78 -12.63 -9.34
CA THR A 266 4.16 -12.43 -8.02
C THR A 266 3.62 -11.01 -7.82
N TYR A 267 4.39 -9.99 -8.19
CA TYR A 267 3.99 -8.60 -7.99
C TYR A 267 2.96 -8.14 -9.02
N GLY A 268 3.08 -8.55 -10.30
CA GLY A 268 2.10 -8.21 -11.32
C GLY A 268 0.74 -8.88 -11.13
N ASP A 269 0.72 -10.12 -10.65
CA ASP A 269 -0.53 -10.78 -10.28
C ASP A 269 -1.21 -10.06 -9.10
N TYR A 270 -0.43 -9.58 -8.13
CA TYR A 270 -0.96 -8.84 -6.99
C TYR A 270 -1.46 -7.45 -7.36
N LEU A 271 -0.90 -6.83 -8.41
CA LEU A 271 -1.34 -5.55 -8.97
C LEU A 271 -2.82 -5.59 -9.45
N ARG A 272 -3.32 -6.77 -9.81
CA ARG A 272 -4.71 -6.99 -10.24
C ARG A 272 -5.74 -6.88 -9.12
N ILE A 273 -5.28 -6.89 -7.86
CA ILE A 273 -6.17 -6.87 -6.69
C ILE A 273 -5.79 -5.86 -5.62
N ASN A 274 -4.56 -5.33 -5.60
CA ASN A 274 -4.13 -4.41 -4.55
C ASN A 274 -4.32 -2.93 -4.92
N ASN A 275 -4.10 -2.04 -3.95
CA ASN A 275 -3.93 -0.61 -4.17
C ASN A 275 -2.45 -0.28 -3.95
N PRO A 276 -1.64 -0.15 -5.01
CA PRO A 276 -0.25 0.26 -4.85
C PRO A 276 -0.18 1.65 -4.22
N HIS A 277 0.54 1.77 -3.11
CA HIS A 277 0.77 3.08 -2.45
C HIS A 277 1.47 4.10 -3.37
N LYS A 278 2.15 3.61 -4.42
CA LYS A 278 2.79 4.45 -5.44
C LYS A 278 1.75 5.24 -6.26
N THR A 279 0.58 4.67 -6.52
CA THR A 279 -0.52 5.38 -7.19
C THR A 279 -0.96 6.58 -6.36
N SER A 280 -1.19 6.37 -5.06
CA SER A 280 -1.54 7.44 -4.12
C SER A 280 -0.45 8.49 -4.02
N PHE A 281 0.83 8.09 -3.99
CA PHE A 281 1.96 9.01 -3.99
C PHE A 281 1.92 9.97 -5.19
N TYR A 282 1.87 9.42 -6.42
CA TYR A 282 1.89 10.25 -7.64
C TYR A 282 0.69 11.19 -7.71
N LEU A 283 -0.50 10.69 -7.40
CA LEU A 283 -1.71 11.51 -7.39
C LEU A 283 -1.66 12.58 -6.31
N SER A 284 -1.15 12.28 -5.11
CA SER A 284 -0.98 13.26 -4.03
C SER A 284 -0.02 14.39 -4.38
N VAL A 285 0.97 14.17 -5.25
CA VAL A 285 1.88 15.24 -5.71
C VAL A 285 1.41 15.95 -6.98
N GLY A 286 0.18 15.66 -7.43
CA GLY A 286 -0.43 16.28 -8.61
C GLY A 286 0.01 15.69 -9.94
N LEU A 287 0.72 14.56 -9.93
CA LEU A 287 1.27 13.90 -11.12
C LEU A 287 0.28 12.85 -11.64
N PRO A 288 -0.22 12.98 -12.88
CA PRO A 288 -1.07 11.97 -13.49
C PRO A 288 -0.36 10.61 -13.56
N VAL A 289 -1.11 9.50 -13.53
CA VAL A 289 -0.50 8.17 -13.57
C VAL A 289 -0.57 7.51 -14.94
N VAL A 290 0.44 6.74 -15.30
CA VAL A 290 0.35 5.69 -16.32
C VAL A 290 0.16 4.38 -15.59
N ILE A 291 -0.93 3.66 -15.85
CA ILE A 291 -1.25 2.41 -15.16
C ILE A 291 -1.54 1.27 -16.14
N TRP A 292 -1.11 0.07 -15.77
CA TRP A 292 -1.44 -1.14 -16.51
C TRP A 292 -2.95 -1.40 -16.55
N SER A 293 -3.49 -1.70 -17.73
CA SER A 293 -4.92 -1.89 -17.99
C SER A 293 -5.63 -2.93 -17.14
N HIS A 294 -4.89 -3.91 -16.64
CA HIS A 294 -5.42 -4.96 -15.78
C HIS A 294 -5.14 -4.77 -14.30
N ALA A 295 -4.54 -3.64 -13.89
CA ALA A 295 -4.38 -3.31 -12.48
C ALA A 295 -5.75 -3.03 -11.84
N ALA A 296 -5.90 -3.32 -10.55
CA ALA A 296 -7.17 -3.10 -9.85
C ALA A 296 -7.61 -1.62 -9.87
N LEU A 297 -6.64 -0.71 -9.82
CA LEU A 297 -6.87 0.74 -9.87
C LEU A 297 -7.02 1.31 -11.29
N ALA A 298 -6.94 0.50 -12.35
CA ALA A 298 -7.13 1.01 -13.72
C ALA A 298 -8.53 1.61 -13.91
N ASP A 299 -9.56 0.96 -13.35
CA ASP A 299 -10.94 1.48 -13.39
C ASP A 299 -11.10 2.76 -12.57
N PHE A 300 -10.41 2.86 -11.43
CA PHE A 300 -10.37 4.08 -10.61
C PHE A 300 -9.74 5.25 -11.39
N VAL A 301 -8.59 5.03 -12.04
CA VAL A 301 -7.90 6.07 -12.81
C VAL A 301 -8.77 6.58 -13.97
N LYS A 302 -9.45 5.67 -14.69
CA LYS A 302 -10.40 6.06 -15.74
C LYS A 302 -11.59 6.84 -15.20
N ALA A 303 -12.21 6.36 -14.12
CA ALA A 303 -13.40 6.98 -13.54
C ALA A 303 -13.15 8.37 -12.96
N HIS A 304 -11.93 8.62 -12.47
CA HIS A 304 -11.52 9.91 -11.91
C HIS A 304 -10.69 10.78 -12.87
N HIS A 305 -10.48 10.33 -14.11
CA HIS A 305 -9.71 11.04 -15.13
C HIS A 305 -8.34 11.56 -14.66
N CYS A 306 -7.62 10.77 -13.86
CA CYS A 306 -6.37 11.19 -13.23
C CYS A 306 -5.12 10.48 -13.80
N GLY A 307 -5.17 10.09 -15.07
CA GLY A 307 -4.07 9.38 -15.73
C GLY A 307 -4.50 8.67 -17.02
N ILE A 308 -3.56 7.90 -17.57
CA ILE A 308 -3.75 7.07 -18.75
C ILE A 308 -3.56 5.58 -18.44
N VAL A 309 -4.22 4.75 -19.24
CA VAL A 309 -4.22 3.30 -19.09
C VAL A 309 -3.59 2.67 -20.33
N VAL A 310 -2.63 1.77 -20.13
CA VAL A 310 -1.88 1.12 -21.21
C VAL A 310 -1.78 -0.39 -21.01
N ASP A 311 -1.72 -1.16 -22.10
CA ASP A 311 -1.54 -2.62 -22.06
C ASP A 311 -0.05 -3.00 -21.96
N SER A 312 0.81 -2.26 -22.66
CA SER A 312 2.28 -2.34 -22.66
C SER A 312 2.91 -0.96 -22.41
N LEU A 313 4.14 -0.92 -21.89
CA LEU A 313 4.92 0.33 -21.81
C LEU A 313 5.24 0.90 -23.21
N ASP A 314 5.31 0.06 -24.26
CA ASP A 314 5.52 0.51 -25.64
C ASP A 314 4.36 1.40 -26.14
N ASP A 315 3.15 1.25 -25.58
CA ASP A 315 1.95 1.97 -25.99
C ASP A 315 1.92 3.42 -25.50
N ILE A 316 2.72 3.76 -24.47
CA ILE A 316 2.73 5.08 -23.81
C ILE A 316 2.87 6.20 -24.84
N LYS A 317 3.87 6.09 -25.74
CA LYS A 317 4.10 7.11 -26.75
C LYS A 317 2.86 7.33 -27.63
N SER A 318 2.23 6.25 -28.08
CA SER A 318 1.07 6.33 -28.97
C SER A 318 -0.15 6.98 -28.30
N VAL A 319 -0.36 6.72 -27.01
CA VAL A 319 -1.45 7.32 -26.23
C VAL A 319 -1.18 8.80 -25.99
N VAL A 320 0.06 9.16 -25.63
CA VAL A 320 0.46 10.57 -25.40
C VAL A 320 0.39 11.39 -26.69
N ASP A 321 0.85 10.85 -27.83
CA ASP A 321 0.81 11.52 -29.13
C ASP A 321 -0.64 11.83 -29.59
N GLN A 322 -1.60 10.99 -29.20
CA GLN A 322 -3.02 11.15 -29.54
C GLN A 322 -3.77 12.11 -28.61
N MET A 323 -3.18 12.43 -27.45
CA MET A 323 -3.75 13.33 -26.46
C MET A 323 -3.48 14.79 -26.85
N SER A 324 -4.51 15.64 -26.79
CA SER A 324 -4.33 17.08 -26.96
C SER A 324 -3.69 17.72 -25.72
N GLU A 325 -3.19 18.94 -25.84
CA GLU A 325 -2.70 19.65 -24.64
C GLU A 325 -3.87 19.98 -23.71
N GLU A 326 -5.04 20.31 -24.25
CA GLU A 326 -6.26 20.55 -23.50
C GLU A 326 -6.68 19.32 -22.68
N ASP A 327 -6.61 18.11 -23.26
CA ASP A 327 -6.89 16.86 -22.54
C ASP A 327 -5.91 16.65 -21.38
N TYR A 328 -4.62 16.92 -21.59
CA TYR A 328 -3.62 16.80 -20.54
C TYR A 328 -3.85 17.79 -19.39
N GLN A 329 -4.23 19.04 -19.71
CA GLN A 329 -4.59 20.04 -18.70
C GLN A 329 -5.85 19.62 -17.92
N ASP A 330 -6.82 18.98 -18.56
CA ASP A 330 -8.00 18.43 -17.88
C ASP A 330 -7.61 17.28 -16.92
N ILE A 331 -6.70 16.40 -17.34
CA ILE A 331 -6.15 15.35 -16.46
C ILE A 331 -5.41 15.96 -15.26
N LEU A 332 -4.64 17.03 -15.46
CA LEU A 332 -3.96 17.72 -14.35
C LEU A 332 -4.96 18.33 -13.36
N LEU A 333 -6.08 18.90 -13.84
CA LEU A 333 -7.13 19.42 -12.98
C LEU A 333 -7.74 18.33 -12.10
N HIS A 334 -8.14 17.20 -12.70
CA HIS A 334 -8.70 16.06 -11.97
C HIS A 334 -7.68 15.44 -11.00
N THR A 335 -6.41 15.38 -11.39
CA THR A 335 -5.33 14.91 -10.53
C THR A 335 -5.13 15.84 -9.33
N LYS A 336 -5.27 17.15 -9.51
CA LYS A 336 -5.21 18.13 -8.42
C LYS A 336 -6.38 17.97 -7.44
N GLU A 337 -7.59 17.77 -7.94
CA GLU A 337 -8.75 17.47 -7.08
C GLU A 337 -8.55 16.16 -6.29
N MET A 338 -7.99 15.14 -6.94
CA MET A 338 -7.66 13.88 -6.28
C MET A 338 -6.58 14.07 -5.22
N SER A 339 -5.53 14.84 -5.52
CA SER A 339 -4.47 15.19 -4.57
C SER A 339 -5.05 15.79 -3.28
N GLN A 340 -6.01 16.72 -3.39
CA GLN A 340 -6.66 17.32 -2.22
C GLN A 340 -7.39 16.27 -1.37
N LYS A 341 -8.05 15.28 -1.97
CA LYS A 341 -8.70 14.20 -1.22
C LYS A 341 -7.67 13.33 -0.49
N LEU A 342 -6.63 12.90 -1.21
CA LEU A 342 -5.61 11.97 -0.71
C LEU A 342 -4.74 12.60 0.39
N THR A 343 -4.41 13.88 0.26
CA THR A 343 -3.55 14.57 1.25
C THR A 343 -4.30 14.94 2.54
N ASN A 344 -5.63 14.89 2.54
CA ASN A 344 -6.48 15.14 3.72
C ASN A 344 -7.07 13.87 4.37
N GLY A 345 -6.71 12.68 3.86
CA GLY A 345 -7.16 11.41 4.43
C GLY A 345 -8.60 11.03 4.09
N TYR A 346 -9.16 11.53 2.98
CA TYR A 346 -10.58 11.40 2.65
C TYR A 346 -11.06 9.94 2.61
N TYR A 347 -10.33 9.05 1.93
CA TYR A 347 -10.79 7.68 1.68
C TYR A 347 -10.73 6.82 2.94
N THR A 348 -9.67 6.96 3.72
CA THR A 348 -9.50 6.30 5.02
C THR A 348 -10.56 6.77 6.00
N ARG A 349 -10.83 8.09 6.09
CA ARG A 349 -11.92 8.63 6.93
C ARG A 349 -13.28 8.06 6.53
N LYS A 350 -13.58 8.02 5.22
CA LYS A 350 -14.81 7.44 4.67
C LYS A 350 -14.95 5.97 5.04
N ALA A 351 -13.89 5.17 4.87
CA ALA A 351 -13.91 3.74 5.19
C ALA A 351 -14.06 3.48 6.70
N ILE A 352 -13.39 4.26 7.55
CA ILE A 352 -13.52 4.20 9.01
C ILE A 352 -14.96 4.53 9.43
N GLN A 353 -15.54 5.60 8.89
CA GLN A 353 -16.92 6.00 9.18
C GLN A 353 -17.93 4.92 8.78
N ALA A 354 -17.74 4.25 7.66
CA ALA A 354 -18.58 3.12 7.25
C ALA A 354 -18.49 1.90 8.19
N CYS A 355 -17.43 1.83 9.00
CA CYS A 355 -17.21 0.76 9.98
C CYS A 355 -17.64 1.12 11.39
N LEU A 356 -17.98 2.38 11.69
CA LEU A 356 -18.44 2.82 13.01
C LEU A 356 -19.94 2.62 13.11
#